data_AF-A0A835AEG0-F1
#
_entry.id   AF-A0A835AEG0-F1
#
_cell.length_a   1.000
_cell.length_b   1.000
_cell.length_c   1.000
_cell.angle_alpha   90.00
_cell.angle_beta   90.00
_cell.angle_gamma   90.00
#
_symmetry.space_group_name_H-M   'P 1'
#
loop_
_entity.id
_entity.type
_entity.pdbx_description
1 polymer ?
#
loop_
_entity_poly.entity_id
_entity_poly.type
_entity_poly.pdbx_seq_one_letter_code
_entity_poly.pdbx_strand_id
1 'polypeptide(L)'
;MKRAAPSEEAQDVSSGDSSSSDSVQKAEIGKGGSASKAAAAAEDTERGALREEPQEVSSDDSLSSDSDDDAGKGSGWKTFGLPNSSKAVSAAEGALIRRAEMYQHYMKHIPVPAYRDSVIPFTSWLGLGRSLKQLYKQPLHYLTNILLKKWDQQRIGSDDEHRRLDVIIHPVRAETLIWATEEIHRLTTSGQHLASLWASDPMYHAYMDPVFPSIKLD
;
A
#
# COMPACT_ATOMS: atom_id res chain seq x y z
N MET A 1 46.37 38.54 -41.54
CA MET A 1 46.86 37.56 -40.53
C MET A 1 47.40 38.34 -39.34
N LYS A 2 47.02 37.91 -38.11
CA LYS A 2 47.53 38.34 -36.78
C LYS A 2 47.08 39.76 -36.34
N ARG A 3 46.66 40.03 -35.10
CA ARG A 3 46.20 39.24 -33.94
C ARG A 3 45.58 40.32 -33.02
N ALA A 4 44.39 40.08 -32.46
CA ALA A 4 43.81 40.94 -31.42
C ALA A 4 44.23 40.41 -30.04
N ALA A 5 44.63 41.31 -29.15
CA ALA A 5 44.69 41.10 -27.70
C ALA A 5 43.29 41.31 -27.10
N PRO A 6 43.05 40.83 -25.87
CA PRO A 6 42.86 41.83 -24.81
C PRO A 6 43.44 41.46 -23.43
N SER A 7 43.99 42.51 -22.82
CA SER A 7 43.88 42.99 -21.43
C SER A 7 43.79 42.01 -20.25
N GLU A 8 44.84 42.06 -19.43
CA GLU A 8 44.84 41.73 -18.01
C GLU A 8 44.26 42.90 -17.21
N GLU A 9 43.38 42.62 -16.25
CA GLU A 9 43.01 43.53 -15.17
C GLU A 9 43.18 42.76 -13.85
N ALA A 10 44.00 43.31 -12.96
CA ALA A 10 44.23 42.80 -11.62
C ALA A 10 43.56 43.75 -10.64
N GLN A 11 42.74 43.23 -9.72
CA GLN A 11 42.51 43.86 -8.42
C GLN A 11 42.42 42.83 -7.30
N ASP A 12 43.29 43.11 -6.33
CA ASP A 12 43.56 42.57 -5.02
C ASP A 12 42.45 42.95 -4.02
N VAL A 13 42.10 42.07 -3.07
CA VAL A 13 41.90 42.42 -1.64
C VAL A 13 41.60 41.18 -0.77
N SER A 14 42.60 40.84 0.06
CA SER A 14 42.56 40.61 1.52
C SER A 14 41.51 39.70 2.21
N SER A 15 42.04 38.59 2.74
CA SER A 15 42.03 38.08 4.13
C SER A 15 40.73 37.99 4.95
N GLY A 16 40.49 36.77 5.47
CA GLY A 16 39.62 36.49 6.60
C GLY A 16 39.76 35.05 7.08
N ASP A 17 40.66 34.83 8.04
CA ASP A 17 40.85 33.58 8.80
C ASP A 17 39.55 33.11 9.45
N SER A 18 39.33 31.80 9.47
CA SER A 18 38.71 31.11 10.62
C SER A 18 39.06 29.63 10.61
N SER A 19 40.02 29.34 11.47
CA SER A 19 40.42 28.04 11.99
C SER A 19 39.28 27.40 12.80
N SER A 20 39.05 26.09 12.62
CA SER A 20 38.82 25.21 13.77
C SER A 20 39.14 23.77 13.38
N SER A 21 40.15 23.25 14.06
CA SER A 21 40.49 21.84 14.14
C SER A 21 39.44 21.12 14.98
N ASP A 22 39.12 19.87 14.64
CA ASP A 22 38.76 18.90 15.66
C ASP A 22 39.27 17.52 15.26
N SER A 23 40.17 17.02 16.10
CA SER A 23 40.79 15.71 16.00
C SER A 23 40.23 14.85 17.12
N VAL A 24 39.44 13.84 16.75
CA VAL A 24 38.95 12.83 17.69
C VAL A 24 39.72 11.54 17.47
N GLN A 25 40.65 11.29 18.39
CA GLN A 25 41.30 10.01 18.60
C GLN A 25 40.25 9.01 19.08
N LYS A 26 40.13 7.85 18.41
CA LYS A 26 39.36 6.71 18.90
C LYS A 26 40.33 5.63 19.36
N ALA A 27 40.27 5.36 20.67
CA ALA A 27 40.97 4.28 21.33
C ALA A 27 40.52 2.89 20.85
N GLU A 28 41.49 1.97 20.86
CA GLU A 28 41.35 0.53 20.61
C GLU A 28 40.20 -0.11 21.39
N ILE A 29 39.40 -0.92 20.71
CA ILE A 29 38.64 -2.01 21.34
C ILE A 29 39.30 -3.31 20.91
N GLY A 30 39.74 -4.06 21.92
CA GLY A 30 40.42 -5.32 21.80
C GLY A 30 39.57 -6.44 21.16
N LYS A 31 40.32 -7.39 20.60
CA LYS A 31 39.92 -8.70 20.10
C LYS A 31 39.24 -9.57 21.16
N GLY A 32 38.28 -10.35 20.70
CA GLY A 32 37.79 -11.60 21.32
C GLY A 32 36.43 -11.93 20.71
N GLY A 33 36.23 -12.89 19.81
CA GLY A 33 36.96 -14.12 19.58
C GLY A 33 36.38 -15.25 20.44
N SER A 34 35.22 -15.81 20.04
CA SER A 34 34.94 -17.24 20.22
C SER A 34 33.77 -17.68 19.35
N ALA A 35 34.11 -18.53 18.38
CA ALA A 35 33.21 -19.43 17.71
C ALA A 35 33.00 -20.68 18.57
N SER A 36 31.80 -21.28 18.49
CA SER A 36 31.53 -22.73 18.61
C SER A 36 30.10 -22.90 18.08
N LYS A 37 29.90 -23.33 16.84
CA LYS A 37 30.01 -24.68 16.27
C LYS A 37 28.95 -25.65 16.81
N ALA A 38 28.26 -26.23 15.84
CA ALA A 38 27.06 -27.05 15.87
C ALA A 38 27.21 -28.48 16.42
N ALA A 39 26.07 -29.08 16.78
CA ALA A 39 25.66 -30.47 16.53
C ALA A 39 24.14 -30.53 16.88
N ALA A 40 23.19 -30.88 16.00
CA ALA A 40 22.96 -32.07 15.18
C ALA A 40 22.58 -33.34 15.98
N ALA A 41 21.40 -33.88 15.63
CA ALA A 41 20.83 -35.23 15.80
C ALA A 41 19.42 -35.16 16.44
N ALA A 42 18.34 -35.38 15.68
CA ALA A 42 17.72 -36.68 15.35
C ALA A 42 16.82 -37.15 16.52
N GLU A 43 15.59 -37.66 16.38
CA GLU A 43 14.93 -38.54 15.42
C GLU A 43 13.39 -38.41 15.62
N ASP A 44 12.55 -38.62 14.61
CA ASP A 44 11.69 -39.82 14.40
C ASP A 44 10.50 -39.88 15.41
N THR A 45 9.23 -40.18 15.14
CA THR A 45 8.47 -40.99 14.18
C THR A 45 7.01 -40.44 14.32
N GLU A 46 6.05 -40.53 13.40
CA GLU A 46 5.08 -41.62 13.34
C GLU A 46 3.87 -41.21 12.46
N ARG A 47 3.34 -42.21 11.76
CA ARG A 47 2.21 -42.25 10.82
C ARG A 47 0.88 -41.74 11.38
N GLY A 48 0.01 -41.31 10.46
CA GLY A 48 -1.43 -41.30 10.68
C GLY A 48 -2.22 -40.97 9.41
N ALA A 49 -2.33 -41.93 8.49
CA ALA A 49 -3.33 -41.89 7.43
C ALA A 49 -4.67 -42.43 7.98
N LEU A 50 -5.79 -41.77 7.67
CA LEU A 50 -7.13 -42.38 7.63
C LEU A 50 -8.08 -41.47 6.82
N ARG A 51 -9.03 -42.13 6.17
CA ARG A 51 -9.80 -41.77 4.97
C ARG A 51 -11.29 -41.62 5.34
N GLU A 52 -12.11 -41.22 4.36
CA GLU A 52 -13.57 -41.44 4.20
C GLU A 52 -14.50 -40.22 4.45
N GLU A 53 -14.92 -39.58 3.35
CA GLU A 53 -16.33 -39.30 2.96
C GLU A 53 -17.14 -40.63 2.88
N PRO A 54 -18.48 -40.71 2.73
CA PRO A 54 -19.50 -39.70 2.35
C PRO A 54 -20.82 -39.79 3.17
N GLN A 55 -21.86 -39.00 2.85
CA GLN A 55 -23.26 -39.49 2.88
C GLN A 55 -24.28 -38.54 2.22
N GLU A 56 -24.78 -38.97 1.05
CA GLU A 56 -26.09 -38.64 0.48
C GLU A 56 -27.17 -39.56 1.07
N VAL A 57 -28.32 -39.00 1.46
CA VAL A 57 -29.66 -39.63 1.62
C VAL A 57 -30.70 -38.47 1.66
N SER A 58 -31.98 -38.50 1.28
CA SER A 58 -32.90 -39.34 0.49
C SER A 58 -34.32 -38.73 0.70
N SER A 59 -35.25 -38.99 -0.25
CA SER A 59 -36.74 -38.96 -0.14
C SER A 59 -37.43 -37.59 -0.36
N ASP A 60 -38.14 -37.33 -1.46
CA ASP A 60 -39.44 -37.84 -1.98
C ASP A 60 -40.65 -37.47 -1.11
N ASP A 61 -41.43 -36.49 -1.59
CA ASP A 61 -42.86 -36.37 -1.32
C ASP A 61 -43.56 -35.87 -2.59
N SER A 62 -44.59 -36.62 -2.98
CA SER A 62 -45.32 -36.51 -4.23
C SER A 62 -46.68 -35.83 -4.06
N LEU A 63 -47.12 -35.18 -5.17
CA LEU A 63 -48.50 -35.04 -5.70
C LEU A 63 -49.23 -33.67 -5.69
N SER A 64 -49.53 -33.31 -6.94
CA SER A 64 -50.75 -32.74 -7.53
C SER A 64 -51.27 -31.37 -7.09
N SER A 65 -51.12 -30.39 -7.99
CA SER A 65 -52.06 -29.28 -8.12
C SER A 65 -52.63 -29.31 -9.54
N ASP A 66 -53.88 -29.74 -9.66
CA ASP A 66 -54.73 -29.46 -10.82
C ASP A 66 -54.85 -27.95 -10.97
N SER A 67 -54.57 -27.43 -12.15
CA SER A 67 -54.94 -26.06 -12.49
C SER A 67 -55.59 -26.10 -13.87
N ASP A 68 -56.88 -25.78 -13.85
CA ASP A 68 -57.79 -25.79 -14.99
C ASP A 68 -57.29 -24.91 -16.14
N ASP A 69 -57.46 -25.40 -17.37
CA ASP A 69 -57.34 -24.65 -18.61
C ASP A 69 -58.46 -23.60 -18.70
N ASP A 70 -58.13 -22.31 -18.57
CA ASP A 70 -58.96 -21.22 -19.09
C ASP A 70 -58.30 -20.57 -20.31
N ALA A 71 -58.96 -20.73 -21.45
CA ALA A 71 -58.55 -20.22 -22.75
C ALA A 71 -58.86 -18.71 -22.84
N GLY A 72 -58.00 -17.88 -22.24
CA GLY A 72 -58.01 -16.43 -22.39
C GLY A 72 -57.12 -15.95 -23.55
N LYS A 73 -57.74 -15.62 -24.70
CA LYS A 73 -57.13 -14.80 -25.76
C LYS A 73 -56.55 -13.50 -25.18
N GLY A 74 -55.26 -13.24 -25.41
CA GLY A 74 -54.67 -11.95 -25.09
C GLY A 74 -53.22 -11.83 -25.56
N SER A 75 -53.02 -11.06 -26.62
CA SER A 75 -51.73 -10.64 -27.15
C SER A 75 -50.81 -10.06 -26.08
N GLY A 76 -49.56 -10.49 -26.05
CA GLY A 76 -48.52 -9.78 -25.31
C GLY A 76 -47.23 -10.56 -25.37
N TRP A 77 -46.26 -10.07 -26.16
CA TRP A 77 -44.87 -10.50 -26.03
C TRP A 77 -44.49 -10.43 -24.55
N LYS A 78 -44.24 -11.60 -23.95
CA LYS A 78 -43.63 -11.70 -22.62
C LYS A 78 -42.20 -11.17 -22.77
N THR A 79 -42.05 -9.87 -22.62
CA THR A 79 -40.76 -9.26 -22.32
C THR A 79 -40.30 -9.89 -21.02
N PHE A 80 -39.25 -10.73 -21.09
CA PHE A 80 -38.51 -11.19 -19.93
C PHE A 80 -38.24 -9.97 -19.06
N GLY A 81 -38.90 -9.91 -17.90
CA GLY A 81 -38.75 -8.82 -16.95
C GLY A 81 -37.33 -8.84 -16.42
N LEU A 82 -36.44 -8.10 -17.09
CA LEU A 82 -35.16 -7.75 -16.51
C LEU A 82 -35.46 -6.99 -15.20
N PRO A 83 -34.90 -7.41 -14.05
CA PRO A 83 -35.03 -6.64 -12.84
C PRO A 83 -34.52 -5.22 -13.10
N ASN A 84 -35.24 -4.22 -12.60
CA ASN A 84 -34.92 -2.80 -12.72
C ASN A 84 -33.47 -2.52 -12.27
N SER A 85 -32.55 -2.56 -13.22
CA SER A 85 -31.10 -2.39 -13.03
C SER A 85 -30.79 -1.06 -12.32
N SER A 86 -31.56 -0.01 -12.59
CA SER A 86 -31.40 1.31 -11.98
C SER A 86 -31.55 1.31 -10.44
N LYS A 87 -32.43 0.47 -9.88
CA LYS A 87 -32.60 0.35 -8.43
C LYS A 87 -31.46 -0.42 -7.77
N ALA A 88 -30.91 -1.42 -8.46
CA ALA A 88 -29.75 -2.17 -7.99
C ALA A 88 -28.46 -1.32 -8.04
N VAL A 89 -28.28 -0.54 -9.11
CA VAL A 89 -27.12 0.35 -9.28
C VAL A 89 -27.08 1.44 -8.21
N SER A 90 -28.21 2.11 -7.94
CA SER A 90 -28.30 3.14 -6.88
C SER A 90 -28.07 2.57 -5.48
N ALA A 91 -28.54 1.35 -5.20
CA ALA A 91 -28.27 0.67 -3.93
C ALA A 91 -26.79 0.31 -3.76
N ALA A 92 -26.13 -0.17 -4.84
CA ALA A 92 -24.72 -0.50 -4.85
C ALA A 92 -23.82 0.74 -4.69
N GLU A 93 -24.15 1.82 -5.40
CA GLU A 93 -23.48 3.12 -5.27
C GLU A 93 -23.57 3.66 -3.83
N GLY A 94 -24.77 3.65 -3.24
CA GLY A 94 -24.97 4.06 -1.86
C GLY A 94 -24.19 3.21 -0.84
N ALA A 95 -24.06 1.90 -1.09
CA ALA A 95 -23.25 1.01 -0.23
C ALA A 95 -21.75 1.34 -0.31
N LEU A 96 -21.27 1.67 -1.51
CA LEU A 96 -19.86 1.98 -1.76
C LEU A 96 -19.47 3.35 -1.16
N ILE A 97 -20.37 4.34 -1.24
CA ILE A 97 -20.22 5.63 -0.53
C ILE A 97 -20.10 5.42 0.98
N ARG A 98 -21.02 4.68 1.60
CA ARG A 98 -20.96 4.40 3.05
C ARG A 98 -19.65 3.72 3.45
N ARG A 99 -19.19 2.75 2.65
CA ARG A 99 -17.90 2.08 2.90
C ARG A 99 -16.74 3.07 2.82
N ALA A 100 -16.72 3.95 1.82
CA ALA A 100 -15.66 4.94 1.66
C ALA A 100 -15.64 5.96 2.80
N GLU A 101 -16.80 6.39 3.28
CA GLU A 101 -16.93 7.26 4.45
C GLU A 101 -16.42 6.59 5.72
N MET A 102 -16.79 5.34 5.99
CA MET A 102 -16.27 4.57 7.13
C MET A 102 -14.76 4.41 7.07
N TYR A 103 -14.22 4.06 5.89
CA TYR A 103 -12.79 3.93 5.68
C TYR A 103 -12.05 5.26 5.91
N GLN A 104 -12.56 6.36 5.36
CA GLN A 104 -11.94 7.67 5.55
C GLN A 104 -11.99 8.10 7.02
N HIS A 105 -13.12 7.87 7.69
CA HIS A 105 -13.27 8.17 9.10
C HIS A 105 -12.28 7.38 9.96
N TYR A 106 -12.11 6.08 9.68
CA TYR A 106 -11.10 5.25 10.32
C TYR A 106 -9.68 5.79 10.09
N MET A 107 -9.30 6.10 8.85
CA MET A 107 -7.95 6.57 8.52
C MET A 107 -7.61 7.93 9.13
N LYS A 108 -8.61 8.80 9.34
CA LYS A 108 -8.45 10.11 10.01
C LYS A 108 -7.98 10.00 11.45
N HIS A 109 -8.39 8.95 12.15
CA HIS A 109 -8.07 8.76 13.57
C HIS A 109 -6.66 8.18 13.80
N ILE A 110 -5.96 7.78 12.74
CA ILE A 110 -4.63 7.21 12.87
C ILE A 110 -3.60 8.35 12.87
N PRO A 111 -2.92 8.63 13.99
CA PRO A 111 -1.92 9.70 14.02
C PRO A 111 -0.68 9.29 13.22
N VAL A 112 -0.07 10.27 12.56
CA VAL A 112 1.22 10.06 11.88
C VAL A 112 2.32 9.91 12.95
N PRO A 113 3.25 8.94 12.83
CA PRO A 113 4.34 8.77 13.79
C PRO A 113 5.19 10.04 13.94
N ALA A 114 5.39 10.48 15.19
CA ALA A 114 6.15 11.67 15.55
C ALA A 114 7.68 11.44 15.57
N TYR A 115 8.11 10.26 16.01
CA TYR A 115 9.53 9.87 16.07
C TYR A 115 9.87 8.97 14.88
N ARG A 116 10.91 9.33 14.11
CA ARG A 116 11.28 8.68 12.84
C ARG A 116 12.79 8.56 12.71
N ASP A 117 13.37 7.73 13.57
CA ASP A 117 14.84 7.65 13.71
C ASP A 117 15.44 6.49 12.92
N SER A 118 14.63 5.79 12.12
CA SER A 118 15.06 4.63 11.34
C SER A 118 15.50 5.04 9.94
N VAL A 119 16.67 4.56 9.51
CA VAL A 119 17.09 4.63 8.11
C VAL A 119 16.73 3.31 7.45
N ILE A 120 15.72 3.32 6.57
CA ILE A 120 15.19 2.12 5.92
C ILE A 120 15.75 2.01 4.50
N PRO A 121 16.68 1.08 4.20
CA PRO A 121 17.10 0.81 2.83
C PRO A 121 15.92 0.31 1.99
N PHE A 122 15.84 0.73 0.73
CA PHE A 122 14.71 0.41 -0.15
C PHE A 122 15.09 0.46 -1.63
N THR A 123 14.47 -0.41 -2.42
CA THR A 123 14.69 -0.49 -3.87
C THR A 123 13.49 -0.01 -4.70
N SER A 124 12.33 0.16 -4.07
CA SER A 124 11.08 0.65 -4.68
C SER A 124 10.20 1.37 -3.66
N TRP A 125 9.30 2.22 -4.14
CA TRP A 125 8.35 2.97 -3.31
C TRP A 125 7.35 2.05 -2.62
N LEU A 126 6.80 1.06 -3.33
CA LEU A 126 5.97 0.02 -2.71
C LEU A 126 6.74 -0.85 -1.72
N GLY A 127 8.05 -1.02 -1.92
CA GLY A 127 8.94 -1.68 -0.96
C GLY A 127 9.06 -0.87 0.33
N LEU A 128 9.37 0.42 0.21
CA LEU A 128 9.46 1.33 1.36
C LEU A 128 8.12 1.42 2.11
N GLY A 129 7.00 1.54 1.40
CA GLY A 129 5.67 1.56 2.01
C GLY A 129 5.39 0.29 2.83
N ARG A 130 5.80 -0.90 2.35
CA ARG A 130 5.69 -2.15 3.11
C ARG A 130 6.54 -2.14 4.38
N SER A 131 7.79 -1.67 4.29
CA SER A 131 8.67 -1.54 5.45
C SER A 131 8.12 -0.57 6.49
N LEU A 132 7.54 0.56 6.07
CA LEU A 132 6.91 1.52 6.98
C LEU A 132 5.72 0.92 7.72
N LYS A 133 4.83 0.19 7.03
CA LYS A 133 3.69 -0.50 7.66
C LYS A 133 4.17 -1.51 8.71
N GLN A 134 5.23 -2.25 8.41
CA GLN A 134 5.79 -3.24 9.32
C GLN A 134 6.50 -2.62 10.52
N LEU A 135 7.21 -1.50 10.32
CA LEU A 135 7.96 -0.82 11.37
C LEU A 135 7.02 -0.08 12.33
N TYR A 136 6.13 0.76 11.80
CA TYR A 136 5.25 1.61 12.58
C TYR A 136 3.92 0.95 12.97
N LYS A 137 3.65 -0.26 12.47
CA LYS A 137 2.40 -1.01 12.73
C LYS A 137 1.15 -0.21 12.40
N GLN A 138 1.20 0.57 11.33
CA GLN A 138 0.10 1.40 10.85
C GLN A 138 -0.20 1.09 9.37
N PRO A 139 -1.48 1.19 8.95
CA PRO A 139 -1.82 1.13 7.55
C PRO A 139 -1.41 2.42 6.83
N LEU A 140 -1.17 2.32 5.52
CA LEU A 140 -1.12 3.47 4.64
C LEU A 140 -2.45 3.63 3.91
N HIS A 141 -2.77 4.88 3.59
CA HIS A 141 -3.99 5.21 2.88
C HIS A 141 -3.99 4.61 1.46
N TYR A 142 -5.17 4.20 0.98
CA TYR A 142 -5.46 3.78 -0.38
C TYR A 142 -4.79 4.68 -1.44
N LEU A 143 -4.98 6.00 -1.33
CA LEU A 143 -4.37 6.97 -2.24
C LEU A 143 -2.84 6.95 -2.18
N THR A 144 -2.27 6.79 -0.98
CA THR A 144 -0.82 6.66 -0.80
C THR A 144 -0.31 5.38 -1.46
N ASN A 145 -0.96 4.23 -1.23
CA ASN A 145 -0.59 2.97 -1.87
C ASN A 145 -0.63 3.06 -3.42
N ILE A 146 -1.65 3.72 -3.97
CA ILE A 146 -1.74 3.98 -5.42
C ILE A 146 -0.62 4.90 -5.89
N LEU A 147 -0.33 5.97 -5.15
CA LEU A 147 0.72 6.90 -5.52
C LEU A 147 2.10 6.23 -5.54
N LEU A 148 2.42 5.43 -4.52
CA LEU A 148 3.66 4.65 -4.47
C LEU A 148 3.78 3.71 -5.68
N LYS A 149 2.69 3.04 -6.04
CA LYS A 149 2.64 2.21 -7.25
C LYS A 149 2.92 3.03 -8.50
N LYS A 150 2.29 4.20 -8.65
CA LYS A 150 2.49 5.08 -9.81
C LYS A 150 3.94 5.54 -9.90
N TRP A 151 4.56 5.92 -8.79
CA TRP A 151 5.98 6.31 -8.77
C TRP A 151 6.90 5.16 -9.15
N ASP A 152 6.61 3.93 -8.75
CA ASP A 152 7.37 2.76 -9.21
C ASP A 152 7.20 2.51 -10.71
N GLN A 153 5.98 2.65 -11.24
CA GLN A 153 5.70 2.48 -12.67
C GLN A 153 6.37 3.56 -13.54
N GLN A 154 6.48 4.79 -13.03
CA GLN A 154 7.13 5.90 -13.75
C GLN A 154 8.64 5.70 -13.93
N ARG A 155 9.26 4.77 -13.21
CA ARG A 155 10.68 4.45 -13.37
C ARG A 155 10.96 3.53 -14.55
N ILE A 156 9.96 2.81 -15.03
CA ILE A 156 10.12 1.82 -16.11
C ILE A 156 10.42 2.57 -17.41
N GLY A 157 11.50 2.19 -18.09
CA GLY A 157 12.00 2.83 -19.31
C GLY A 157 12.87 4.07 -19.08
N SER A 158 13.25 4.37 -17.82
CA SER A 158 14.21 5.44 -17.52
C SER A 158 15.66 4.93 -17.52
N ASP A 159 16.62 5.83 -17.75
CA ASP A 159 18.05 5.48 -17.72
C ASP A 159 18.49 4.91 -16.35
N ASP A 160 17.84 5.36 -15.28
CA ASP A 160 18.10 4.96 -13.90
C ASP A 160 17.19 3.81 -13.39
N GLU A 161 16.46 3.12 -14.28
CA GLU A 161 15.53 2.02 -13.90
C GLU A 161 16.23 0.94 -13.06
N HIS A 162 17.46 0.59 -13.43
CA HIS A 162 18.24 -0.49 -12.84
C HIS A 162 18.92 -0.11 -11.52
N ARG A 163 18.99 1.20 -11.23
CA ARG A 163 19.63 1.67 -9.99
C ARG A 163 18.69 1.47 -8.83
N ARG A 164 19.26 1.21 -7.65
CA ARG A 164 18.48 1.15 -6.42
C ARG A 164 17.96 2.54 -6.08
N LEU A 165 16.70 2.60 -5.66
CA LEU A 165 16.03 3.86 -5.39
C LEU A 165 16.65 4.62 -4.22
N ASP A 166 17.16 3.92 -3.20
CA ASP A 166 17.87 4.52 -2.07
C ASP A 166 19.22 5.16 -2.41
N VAL A 167 19.78 4.87 -3.59
CA VAL A 167 20.99 5.56 -4.11
C VAL A 167 20.62 6.86 -4.82
N ILE A 168 19.40 6.96 -5.34
CA ILE A 168 18.89 8.15 -6.04
C ILE A 168 18.28 9.12 -5.01
N ILE A 169 17.49 8.59 -4.07
CA ILE A 169 16.75 9.35 -3.07
C ILE A 169 17.16 8.85 -1.69
N HIS A 170 17.70 9.76 -0.87
CA HIS A 170 18.08 9.43 0.49
C HIS A 170 16.89 8.88 1.31
N PRO A 171 17.03 7.74 2.02
CA PRO A 171 15.93 7.09 2.73
C PRO A 171 15.10 8.00 3.64
N VAL A 172 15.75 8.85 4.44
CA VAL A 172 15.07 9.78 5.34
C VAL A 172 14.18 10.78 4.59
N ARG A 173 14.61 11.22 3.39
CA ARG A 173 13.80 12.12 2.55
C ARG A 173 12.60 11.37 1.97
N ALA A 174 12.82 10.14 1.51
CA ALA A 174 11.76 9.29 0.97
C ALA A 174 10.69 8.99 2.04
N GLU A 175 11.10 8.63 3.25
CA GLU A 175 10.19 8.43 4.38
C GLU A 175 9.41 9.70 4.72
N THR A 176 10.09 10.85 4.81
CA THR A 176 9.44 12.14 5.10
C THR A 176 8.38 12.48 4.06
N LEU A 177 8.69 12.26 2.77
CA LEU A 177 7.75 12.49 1.68
C LEU A 177 6.50 11.60 1.79
N ILE A 178 6.68 10.32 2.10
CA ILE A 178 5.55 9.39 2.27
C ILE A 178 4.66 9.87 3.42
N TRP A 179 5.23 10.18 4.58
CA TRP A 179 4.43 10.59 5.73
C TRP A 179 3.72 11.94 5.54
N ALA A 180 4.37 12.92 4.89
CA ALA A 180 3.71 14.18 4.56
C ALA A 180 2.52 13.96 3.60
N THR A 181 2.69 13.07 2.63
CA THR A 181 1.62 12.72 1.68
C THR A 181 0.49 11.93 2.36
N GLU A 182 0.85 11.01 3.24
CA GLU A 182 -0.08 10.21 4.04
C GLU A 182 -0.94 11.10 4.95
N GLU A 183 -0.33 12.11 5.59
CA GLU A 183 -1.04 13.09 6.41
C GLU A 183 -2.11 13.84 5.61
N ILE A 184 -1.75 14.33 4.41
CA ILE A 184 -2.69 14.99 3.50
C ILE A 184 -3.84 14.05 3.16
N HIS A 185 -3.55 12.80 2.77
CA HIS A 185 -4.57 11.84 2.38
C HIS A 185 -5.50 11.46 3.55
N ARG A 186 -4.98 11.32 4.78
CA ARG A 186 -5.78 11.05 5.97
C ARG A 186 -6.71 12.24 6.28
N LEU A 187 -6.20 13.47 6.25
CA LEU A 187 -6.97 14.63 6.73
C LEU A 187 -7.95 15.20 5.69
N THR A 188 -7.54 15.24 4.41
CA THR A 188 -8.24 16.06 3.40
C THR A 188 -9.17 15.27 2.47
N THR A 189 -8.98 13.96 2.35
CA THR A 189 -9.78 13.14 1.42
C THR A 189 -11.23 13.02 1.88
N SER A 190 -12.18 13.12 0.96
CA SER A 190 -13.61 12.90 1.22
C SER A 190 -14.03 11.47 0.85
N GLY A 191 -15.01 10.92 1.58
CA GLY A 191 -15.57 9.60 1.27
C GLY A 191 -16.20 9.53 -0.12
N GLN A 192 -16.84 10.62 -0.56
CA GLN A 192 -17.42 10.74 -1.91
C GLN A 192 -16.36 10.62 -3.01
N HIS A 193 -15.19 11.27 -2.84
CA HIS A 193 -14.10 11.17 -3.79
C HIS A 193 -13.56 9.74 -3.88
N LEU A 194 -13.35 9.08 -2.73
CA LEU A 194 -12.93 7.68 -2.69
C LEU A 194 -13.96 6.75 -3.34
N ALA A 195 -15.24 6.98 -3.11
CA ALA A 195 -16.29 6.18 -3.70
C ALA A 195 -16.29 6.26 -5.23
N SER A 196 -16.12 7.46 -5.78
CA SER A 196 -15.98 7.66 -7.23
C SER A 196 -14.77 6.91 -7.80
N LEU A 197 -13.64 6.92 -7.09
CA LEU A 197 -12.44 6.17 -7.50
C LEU A 197 -12.66 4.65 -7.45
N TRP A 198 -13.26 4.14 -6.38
CA TRP A 198 -13.51 2.71 -6.20
C TRP A 198 -14.59 2.17 -7.14
N ALA A 199 -15.57 2.99 -7.53
CA ALA A 199 -16.53 2.63 -8.56
C ALA A 199 -15.87 2.44 -9.93
N SER A 200 -14.75 3.13 -10.17
CA SER A 200 -13.99 3.07 -11.42
C SER A 200 -12.95 1.93 -11.45
N ASP A 201 -12.55 1.40 -10.30
CA ASP A 201 -11.53 0.34 -10.18
C ASP A 201 -12.11 -0.87 -9.43
N PRO A 202 -12.52 -1.95 -10.14
CA PRO A 202 -13.02 -3.18 -9.50
C PRO A 202 -12.02 -3.83 -8.53
N MET A 203 -10.73 -3.56 -8.66
CA MET A 203 -9.66 -4.15 -7.85
C MET A 203 -9.15 -3.20 -6.75
N TYR A 204 -9.91 -2.14 -6.41
CA TYR A 204 -9.51 -1.14 -5.41
C TYR A 204 -9.10 -1.74 -4.05
N HIS A 205 -9.72 -2.86 -3.67
CA HIS A 205 -9.43 -3.60 -2.45
C HIS A 205 -7.97 -4.06 -2.34
N ALA A 206 -7.26 -4.27 -3.45
CA ALA A 206 -5.85 -4.67 -3.44
C ALA A 206 -4.91 -3.59 -2.87
N TYR A 207 -5.37 -2.33 -2.81
CA TYR A 207 -4.62 -1.20 -2.29
C TYR A 207 -5.12 -0.72 -0.93
N MET A 208 -6.10 -1.40 -0.35
CA MET A 208 -6.55 -1.16 1.02
C MET A 208 -5.78 -2.07 1.96
N ASP A 209 -5.10 -1.48 2.93
CA ASP A 209 -4.43 -2.25 3.97
C ASP A 209 -5.47 -2.81 4.97
N PRO A 210 -5.22 -4.00 5.56
CA PRO A 210 -6.06 -4.53 6.61
C PRO A 210 -6.06 -3.60 7.83
N VAL A 211 -7.17 -3.61 8.56
CA VAL A 211 -7.33 -2.86 9.81
C VAL A 211 -6.32 -3.39 10.83
N PHE A 212 -5.57 -2.48 11.46
CA PHE A 212 -4.62 -2.84 12.50
C PHE A 212 -5.36 -2.86 13.85
N PRO A 213 -5.40 -4.01 14.57
CA PRO A 213 -6.27 -4.19 15.74
C PRO A 213 -5.91 -3.37 16.98
N SER A 214 -4.88 -2.51 16.91
CA SER A 214 -4.33 -1.80 18.07
C SER A 214 -4.79 -0.35 18.22
N ILE A 215 -5.56 0.18 17.28
CA ILE A 215 -5.95 1.60 17.28
C ILE A 215 -7.24 1.72 18.11
N LYS A 216 -7.09 2.01 19.40
CA LYS A 216 -8.22 2.35 20.26
C LYS A 216 -8.78 3.69 19.78
N LEU A 217 -10.03 3.66 19.32
CA LEU A 217 -10.83 4.85 19.06
C LEU A 217 -11.43 5.24 20.41
N ASP A 218 -10.88 6.29 21.02
CA ASP A 218 -11.45 6.92 22.23
C ASP A 218 -12.48 7.99 21.84
#